data_AF-A0A9D2AVN8-F1
#
_entry.id   AF-A0A9D2AVN8-F1
#
_cell.length_a   1.000
_cell.length_b   1.000
_cell.length_c   1.000
_cell.angle_alpha   90.00
_cell.angle_beta   90.00
_cell.angle_gamma   90.00
#
_symmetry.space_group_name_H-M   'P 1'
#
loop_
_entity.id
_entity.type
_entity.pdbx_description
1 polymer ?
#
loop_
_entity_poly.entity_id
_entity_poly.type
_entity_poly.pdbx_seq_one_letter_code
_entity_poly.pdbx_strand_id
1 'polypeptide(L)'
;MNQEQQSLRLTDLDYLTGDHHLQMMKAALPYMNAPQQRIFSAAIKIQELRRTMNLFQDEQVAAMGIGSGGAAASPADMLDAIRPYGNTYEQEVIGLLSNLLRGISAPVEQMRRFLSPEQQSRMDTVQFMVQAMQQGKESPAERSLHD
;
A
#
# COMPACT_ATOMS: atom_id res chain seq x y z
N MET A 1 24.74 -4.82 16.19
CA MET A 1 23.35 -4.34 16.03
C MET A 1 22.95 -4.62 14.59
N ASN A 2 22.12 -5.63 14.38
CA ASN A 2 21.59 -5.94 13.05
C ASN A 2 20.49 -4.93 12.75
N GLN A 3 20.84 -3.83 12.09
CA GLN A 3 19.83 -3.03 11.39
C GLN A 3 19.49 -3.83 10.15
N GLU A 4 18.36 -4.55 10.19
CA GLU A 4 17.64 -4.84 8.96
C GLU A 4 17.42 -3.49 8.28
N GLN A 5 18.26 -3.16 7.31
CA GLN A 5 18.06 -2.06 6.39
C GLN A 5 16.84 -2.43 5.55
N GLN A 6 15.65 -2.35 6.16
CA GLN A 6 14.48 -1.99 5.41
C GLN A 6 14.84 -0.65 4.78
N SER A 7 15.23 -0.71 3.50
CA SER A 7 15.52 0.44 2.69
C SER A 7 14.20 1.18 2.52
N LEU A 8 13.88 2.00 3.53
CA LEU A 8 12.79 2.96 3.47
C LEU A 8 12.97 3.71 2.16
N ARG A 9 12.00 3.52 1.27
CA ARG A 9 12.03 4.17 -0.03
C ARG A 9 11.90 5.66 0.19
N LEU A 10 12.75 6.44 -0.46
CA LEU A 10 12.65 7.89 -0.45
C LEU A 10 11.40 8.32 -1.21
N THR A 11 10.63 9.22 -0.61
CA THR A 11 9.46 9.84 -1.23
C THR A 11 9.88 11.05 -2.07
N ASP A 12 9.00 11.51 -2.96
CA ASP A 12 9.23 12.75 -3.73
C ASP A 12 9.49 13.95 -2.81
N LEU A 13 8.82 14.01 -1.66
CA LEU A 13 9.06 15.02 -0.64
C LEU A 13 10.49 14.98 -0.10
N ASP A 14 11.06 13.79 0.11
CA ASP A 14 12.44 13.63 0.58
C ASP A 14 13.45 14.14 -0.47
N TYR A 15 13.17 13.93 -1.75
CA TYR A 15 13.99 14.47 -2.83
C TYR A 15 13.89 15.99 -2.94
N LEU A 16 12.70 16.56 -2.78
CA LEU A 16 12.47 18.00 -2.89
C LEU A 16 13.03 18.79 -1.69
N THR A 17 13.05 18.18 -0.51
CA THR A 17 13.51 18.85 0.73
C THR A 17 14.95 18.50 1.11
N GLY A 18 15.50 17.45 0.50
CA GLY A 18 16.89 17.05 0.59
C GLY A 18 17.84 18.02 -0.13
N ASP A 19 19.09 18.08 0.34
CA ASP A 19 20.16 18.88 -0.25
C ASP A 19 21.48 18.11 -0.15
N HIS A 20 22.34 18.19 -1.17
CA HIS A 20 23.60 17.45 -1.19
C HIS A 20 24.48 17.77 0.03
N HIS A 21 24.55 19.04 0.46
CA HIS A 21 25.29 19.44 1.65
C HIS A 21 24.66 18.90 2.94
N LEU A 22 23.32 18.87 3.02
CA LEU A 22 22.65 18.22 4.15
C LEU A 22 22.99 16.74 4.22
N GLN A 23 23.06 16.05 3.08
CA GLN A 23 23.44 14.63 3.03
C GLN A 23 24.92 14.42 3.39
N MET A 24 25.83 15.30 2.96
CA MET A 24 27.23 15.27 3.42
C MET A 24 27.33 15.44 4.94
N MET A 25 26.57 16.37 5.52
CA MET A 25 26.54 16.57 6.98
C MET A 25 25.93 15.38 7.72
N LYS A 26 24.87 14.76 7.20
CA LYS A 26 24.30 13.53 7.76
C LYS A 26 25.31 12.36 7.72
N ALA A 27 26.03 12.21 6.61
CA ALA A 27 27.05 11.17 6.45
C ALA A 27 28.24 11.36 7.41
N ALA A 28 28.47 12.59 7.89
CA ALA A 28 29.50 12.88 8.89
C ALA A 28 29.08 12.49 10.32
N LEU A 29 27.78 12.34 10.62
CA LEU A 29 27.27 12.09 11.98
C LEU A 29 27.90 10.86 12.65
N PRO A 30 28.08 9.69 11.99
CA PRO A 30 28.67 8.51 12.62
C PRO A 30 30.09 8.73 13.16
N TYR A 31 30.80 9.75 12.68
CA TYR A 31 32.18 10.06 13.07
C TYR A 31 32.27 11.05 14.25
N MET A 32 31.15 11.54 14.77
CA MET A 32 31.08 12.47 15.90
C MET A 32 30.80 11.74 17.21
N ASN A 33 31.08 12.37 18.36
CA ASN A 33 30.65 11.84 19.67
C ASN A 33 29.14 12.05 19.91
N ALA A 34 28.54 11.29 20.83
CA ALA A 34 27.09 11.32 21.04
C ALA A 34 26.50 12.71 21.37
N PRO A 35 27.13 13.56 22.21
CA PRO A 35 26.66 14.94 22.42
C PRO A 35 26.65 15.77 21.13
N GLN A 36 27.71 15.69 20.33
CA GLN A 36 27.79 16.40 19.04
C GLN A 36 26.75 15.86 18.06
N GLN A 37 26.62 14.55 17.91
CA GLN A 37 25.61 13.94 17.04
C GLN A 37 24.21 14.45 17.35
N ARG A 38 23.85 14.59 18.63
CA ARG A 38 22.53 15.13 19.04
C ARG A 38 22.31 16.56 18.56
N ILE A 39 23.29 17.42 18.76
CA ILE A 39 23.19 18.84 18.38
C ILE A 39 23.18 18.98 16.85
N PHE A 40 24.10 18.32 16.15
CA PHE A 40 24.21 18.40 14.69
C PHE A 40 23.02 17.72 13.98
N SER A 41 22.55 16.58 14.45
CA SER A 41 21.35 15.93 13.89
C SER A 41 20.10 16.80 14.05
N ALA A 42 19.94 17.45 15.21
CA ALA A 42 18.85 18.40 15.41
C ALA A 42 18.95 19.60 14.47
N ALA A 43 20.15 20.19 14.32
CA ALA A 43 20.37 21.31 13.40
C ALA A 43 20.06 20.94 11.93
N ILE A 44 20.52 19.77 11.49
CA ILE A 44 20.21 19.23 10.15
C ILE A 44 18.69 19.08 9.98
N LYS A 45 18.00 18.49 10.95
CA LYS A 45 16.54 18.30 10.88
C LYS A 45 15.76 19.61 10.85
N ILE A 46 16.22 20.63 11.60
CA ILE A 46 15.63 21.97 11.53
C ILE A 46 15.83 22.59 10.15
N GLN A 47 16.99 22.40 9.52
CA GLN A 47 17.23 22.88 8.15
C GLN A 47 16.35 22.16 7.12
N GLU A 48 16.18 20.83 7.24
CA GLU A 48 15.24 20.08 6.40
C GLU A 48 13.81 20.60 6.56
N LEU A 49 13.35 20.78 7.80
CA LEU A 49 12.02 21.28 8.09
C LEU A 49 11.80 22.70 7.50
N ARG A 50 12.80 23.58 7.57
CA ARG A 50 12.74 24.91 6.94
C ARG A 50 12.59 24.80 5.43
N ARG A 51 13.32 23.89 4.77
CA ARG A 51 13.17 23.62 3.33
C ARG A 51 11.77 23.09 3.01
N THR A 52 11.24 22.17 3.81
CA THR A 52 9.86 21.70 3.68
C THR A 52 8.86 22.85 3.77
N MET A 53 8.98 23.74 4.76
CA MET A 53 8.07 24.88 4.91
C MET A 53 8.20 25.88 3.74
N ASN A 54 9.40 26.05 3.18
CA ASN A 54 9.62 26.94 2.03
C ASN A 54 9.10 26.33 0.72
N LEU A 55 9.11 25.00 0.57
CA LEU A 55 8.60 24.30 -0.62
C LEU A 55 7.15 24.67 -0.95
N PHE A 56 6.34 24.94 0.07
CA PHE A 56 4.93 25.32 -0.06
C PHE A 56 4.68 26.84 -0.10
N GLN A 57 5.72 27.66 0.07
CA GLN A 57 5.62 29.12 -0.02
C GLN A 57 5.89 29.63 -1.45
N ASP A 58 6.77 28.96 -2.19
CA ASP A 58 7.00 29.24 -3.60
C ASP A 58 6.00 28.46 -4.48
N GLU A 59 5.79 28.93 -5.72
CA GLU A 59 4.91 28.40 -6.79
C GLU A 59 5.13 26.90 -7.16
N GLN A 60 5.96 26.18 -6.40
CA GLN A 60 6.21 24.74 -6.45
C GLN A 60 5.09 23.90 -5.82
N VAL A 61 3.96 24.51 -5.46
CA VAL A 61 2.68 23.82 -5.27
C VAL A 61 2.34 22.97 -6.53
N ALA A 62 2.88 23.33 -7.70
CA ALA A 62 2.84 22.53 -8.92
C ALA A 62 3.62 21.19 -8.86
N ALA A 63 4.71 21.09 -8.09
CA ALA A 63 5.55 19.89 -8.01
C ALA A 63 4.91 18.74 -7.22
N MET A 64 3.98 19.06 -6.32
CA MET A 64 3.15 18.07 -5.59
C MET A 64 1.77 17.88 -6.24
N GLY A 65 1.50 18.48 -7.40
CA GLY A 65 0.21 18.40 -8.09
C GLY A 65 -0.93 19.20 -7.42
N ILE A 66 -0.62 20.07 -6.46
CA ILE A 66 -1.62 20.87 -5.71
C ILE A 66 -1.89 22.23 -6.39
N GLY A 67 -1.09 22.59 -7.40
CA GLY A 67 -1.28 23.78 -8.22
C GLY A 67 -2.26 23.52 -9.37
N SER A 68 -3.52 23.88 -9.17
CA SER A 68 -4.55 24.21 -10.19
C SER A 68 -4.25 23.83 -11.65
N GLY A 69 -4.45 22.55 -12.02
CA GLY A 69 -4.33 22.13 -13.43
C GLY A 69 -4.26 20.61 -13.69
N GLY A 70 -3.81 19.81 -12.73
CA GLY A 70 -3.88 18.34 -12.81
C GLY A 70 -5.21 17.85 -12.23
N ALA A 71 -5.90 16.94 -12.92
CA ALA A 71 -7.09 16.28 -12.37
C ALA A 71 -6.77 15.73 -10.96
N ALA A 72 -7.61 16.03 -9.97
CA ALA A 72 -7.44 15.53 -8.62
C ALA A 72 -7.30 14.01 -8.67
N ALA A 73 -6.16 13.48 -8.19
CA ALA A 73 -5.92 12.04 -8.16
C ALA A 73 -7.06 11.35 -7.43
N SER A 74 -7.58 10.26 -7.98
CA SER A 74 -8.67 9.55 -7.30
C SER A 74 -8.12 8.94 -6.00
N PRO A 75 -8.98 8.70 -4.99
CA PRO A 75 -8.56 8.00 -3.78
C PRO A 75 -7.91 6.64 -4.06
N ALA A 76 -8.29 5.96 -5.15
CA ALA A 76 -7.65 4.72 -5.58
C ALA A 76 -6.23 4.94 -6.13
N ASP A 77 -6.00 6.01 -6.89
CA ASP A 77 -4.65 6.35 -7.37
C ASP A 77 -3.72 6.72 -6.21
N MET A 78 -4.23 7.41 -5.18
CA MET A 78 -3.50 7.67 -3.95
C MET A 78 -3.13 6.38 -3.22
N LEU A 79 -4.07 5.44 -3.09
CA LEU A 79 -3.82 4.14 -2.45
C LEU A 79 -2.72 3.37 -3.20
N ASP A 80 -2.78 3.33 -4.54
CA ASP A 80 -1.74 2.71 -5.35
C ASP A 80 -0.38 3.41 -5.19
N ALA A 81 -0.36 4.73 -5.02
CA ALA A 81 0.87 5.50 -4.79
C ALA A 81 1.52 5.23 -3.42
N ILE A 82 0.73 5.02 -2.36
CA ILE A 82 1.26 4.70 -1.02
C ILE A 82 1.58 3.21 -0.84
N ARG A 83 1.04 2.34 -1.71
CA ARG A 83 1.22 0.89 -1.64
C ARG A 83 2.69 0.44 -1.46
N PRO A 84 3.68 0.96 -2.21
CA PRO A 84 5.07 0.50 -2.11
C PRO A 84 5.73 0.77 -0.75
N TYR A 85 5.13 1.59 0.10
CA TYR A 85 5.65 1.96 1.42
C TYR A 85 5.07 1.10 2.55
N GLY A 86 4.02 0.32 2.28
CA GLY A 86 3.46 -0.61 3.27
C GLY A 86 4.25 -1.92 3.37
N ASN A 87 4.08 -2.62 4.48
CA ASN A 87 4.53 -4.01 4.62
C ASN A 87 3.69 -4.97 3.75
N THR A 88 4.05 -6.26 3.68
CA THR A 88 3.37 -7.26 2.83
C THR A 88 1.86 -7.30 3.05
N TYR A 89 1.41 -7.26 4.31
CA TYR A 89 -0.01 -7.28 4.64
C TYR A 89 -0.71 -5.99 4.20
N GLU A 90 -0.11 -4.83 4.49
CA GLU A 90 -0.65 -3.53 4.08
C GLU A 90 -0.74 -3.40 2.56
N GLN A 91 0.24 -3.91 1.82
CA GLN A 91 0.22 -3.94 0.35
C GLN A 91 -0.93 -4.76 -0.23
N GLU A 92 -1.32 -5.85 0.43
CA GLU A 92 -2.48 -6.66 0.03
C GLU A 92 -3.79 -5.93 0.32
N VAL A 93 -3.92 -5.34 1.52
CA VAL A 93 -5.10 -4.56 1.93
C VAL A 93 -5.30 -3.34 1.03
N ILE A 94 -4.23 -2.59 0.76
CA ILE A 94 -4.25 -1.41 -0.12
C ILE A 94 -4.68 -1.82 -1.54
N GLY A 95 -4.18 -2.96 -2.05
CA GLY A 95 -4.59 -3.46 -3.36
C GLY A 95 -6.09 -3.80 -3.44
N LEU A 96 -6.63 -4.42 -2.40
CA LEU A 96 -8.05 -4.72 -2.31
C LEU A 96 -8.92 -3.45 -2.26
N LEU A 97 -8.54 -2.49 -1.40
CA LEU A 97 -9.25 -1.22 -1.27
C LEU A 97 -9.20 -0.40 -2.57
N SER A 98 -8.07 -0.40 -3.26
CA SER A 98 -7.92 0.27 -4.57
C SER A 98 -8.86 -0.35 -5.60
N ASN A 99 -8.92 -1.68 -5.67
CA ASN A 99 -9.83 -2.39 -6.57
C ASN A 99 -11.31 -2.11 -6.23
N LEU A 100 -11.66 -2.10 -4.94
CA LEU A 100 -13.01 -1.79 -4.48
C LEU A 100 -13.45 -0.36 -4.88
N LEU A 101 -12.58 0.63 -4.66
CA LEU A 101 -12.84 2.02 -5.03
C LEU A 101 -12.95 2.20 -6.56
N ARG A 102 -12.25 1.38 -7.34
CA ARG A 102 -12.35 1.33 -8.81
C ARG A 102 -13.56 0.53 -9.31
N GLY A 103 -14.32 -0.11 -8.43
CA GLY A 103 -15.45 -0.98 -8.80
C GLY A 103 -15.03 -2.29 -9.45
N ILE A 104 -13.74 -2.67 -9.35
CA ILE A 104 -13.24 -3.96 -9.81
C ILE A 104 -13.66 -5.01 -8.77
N SER A 105 -14.47 -5.99 -9.18
CA SER A 105 -14.80 -7.13 -8.32
C SER A 105 -13.50 -7.84 -7.92
N ALA A 106 -13.10 -7.73 -6.66
CA ALA A 106 -11.94 -8.46 -6.17
C ALA A 106 -12.20 -9.98 -6.35
N PRO A 107 -11.21 -10.75 -6.83
CA PRO A 107 -11.33 -12.20 -6.93
C PRO A 107 -11.81 -12.78 -5.61
N VAL A 108 -12.82 -13.68 -5.65
CA VAL A 108 -13.40 -14.29 -4.45
C VAL A 108 -12.33 -14.96 -3.57
N GLU A 109 -11.25 -15.49 -4.19
CA GLU A 109 -10.05 -15.99 -3.49
C GLU A 109 -9.38 -14.95 -2.57
N GLN A 110 -9.31 -13.68 -2.96
CA GLN A 110 -8.70 -12.62 -2.15
C GLN A 110 -9.59 -12.24 -0.97
N MET A 111 -10.91 -12.18 -1.18
CA MET A 111 -11.86 -12.00 -0.08
C MET A 111 -11.78 -13.14 0.93
N ARG A 112 -11.65 -14.39 0.45
CA ARG A 112 -11.53 -15.58 1.31
C ARG A 112 -10.39 -15.47 2.32
N ARG A 113 -9.25 -14.87 1.97
CA ARG A 113 -8.08 -14.73 2.88
C ARG A 113 -8.32 -13.86 4.11
N PHE A 114 -9.30 -12.97 4.09
CA PHE A 114 -9.64 -12.09 5.21
C PHE A 114 -10.85 -12.59 6.04
N LEU A 115 -11.48 -13.67 5.59
CA LEU A 115 -12.53 -14.34 6.35
C LEU A 115 -11.92 -15.17 7.48
N SER A 116 -12.64 -15.32 8.60
CA SER A 116 -12.23 -16.24 9.66
C SER A 116 -12.20 -17.69 9.14
N PRO A 117 -11.40 -18.59 9.75
CA PRO A 117 -11.35 -20.00 9.35
C PRO A 117 -12.73 -20.67 9.31
N GLU A 118 -13.64 -20.26 10.20
CA GLU A 118 -15.01 -20.76 10.26
C GLU A 118 -15.86 -20.25 9.09
N GLN A 119 -15.68 -19.00 8.66
CA GLN A 119 -16.35 -18.42 7.50
C GLN A 119 -15.88 -19.05 6.19
N GLN A 120 -14.59 -19.36 6.07
CA GLN A 120 -14.03 -20.09 4.92
C GLN A 120 -14.63 -21.49 4.81
N SER A 121 -14.64 -22.25 5.92
CA SER A 121 -15.20 -23.61 5.98
C SER A 121 -16.69 -23.66 5.60
N ARG A 122 -17.47 -22.68 6.04
CA ARG A 122 -18.89 -22.54 5.66
C ARG A 122 -19.05 -22.31 4.16
N MET A 123 -18.22 -21.47 3.54
CA MET A 123 -18.28 -21.23 2.09
C MET A 123 -17.92 -22.47 1.28
N ASP A 124 -16.91 -23.24 1.69
CA ASP A 124 -16.51 -24.46 1.01
C ASP A 124 -17.58 -25.55 1.13
N THR A 125 -18.24 -25.64 2.28
CA THR A 125 -19.41 -26.51 2.50
C THR A 125 -20.56 -26.14 1.56
N VAL A 126 -20.84 -24.85 1.39
CA VAL A 126 -21.88 -24.36 0.47
C VAL A 126 -21.51 -24.65 -0.99
N GLN A 127 -20.27 -24.44 -1.41
CA GLN A 127 -19.81 -24.80 -2.76
C GLN A 127 -19.98 -26.30 -3.03
N PHE A 128 -19.60 -27.13 -2.06
CA PHE A 128 -19.75 -28.58 -2.16
C PHE A 128 -21.22 -29.00 -2.31
N MET A 129 -22.13 -28.42 -1.52
CA MET A 129 -23.57 -28.68 -1.63
C MET A 129 -24.14 -28.23 -2.99
N VAL A 130 -23.73 -27.07 -3.49
CA VAL A 130 -24.17 -26.57 -4.81
C VAL A 130 -23.70 -27.49 -5.94
N GLN A 131 -22.46 -27.99 -5.88
CA GLN A 131 -21.94 -28.97 -6.84
C GLN A 131 -22.68 -30.31 -6.75
N ALA A 132 -22.94 -30.81 -5.55
CA ALA A 132 -23.70 -32.04 -5.34
C ALA A 132 -25.14 -31.93 -5.88
N MET A 133 -25.78 -30.77 -5.72
CA MET A 133 -27.11 -30.50 -6.27
C MET A 133 -27.11 -30.34 -7.80
N GLN A 134 -26.03 -29.84 -8.39
CA GLN A 134 -25.88 -29.77 -9.85
C GLN A 134 -25.61 -31.15 -10.46
N GLN A 135 -24.79 -31.98 -9.81
CA GLN A 135 -24.54 -33.37 -10.22
C GLN A 135 -25.76 -34.28 -10.00
N GLY A 136 -26.60 -33.99 -9.00
CA GLY A 136 -27.87 -34.69 -8.78
C GLY A 136 -28.96 -34.40 -9.83
N LYS A 137 -28.75 -33.45 -10.75
CA LYS A 137 -29.67 -33.16 -11.85
C LYS A 137 -29.35 -33.88 -13.17
N GLU A 138 -28.26 -34.64 -13.24
CA GLU A 138 -27.95 -35.50 -14.39
C GLU A 138 -27.92 -36.97 -13.97
N SER A 139 -29.10 -37.59 -13.85
CA SER A 139 -29.23 -39.04 -13.97
C SER A 139 -30.56 -39.40 -14.65
N PRO A 140 -30.53 -40.20 -15.75
CA PRO A 140 -31.65 -40.39 -16.66
C PRO A 140 -32.67 -41.37 -16.09
N ALA A 141 -33.70 -40.86 -15.45
CA ALA A 141 -34.93 -41.62 -15.22
C ALA A 141 -35.84 -41.47 -16.44
N GLU A 142 -35.73 -42.39 -17.39
CA GLU A 142 -36.85 -42.94 -18.16
C GLU A 142 -36.33 -43.84 -19.29
N ARG A 143 -36.15 -45.13 -18.99
CA ARG A 143 -36.27 -46.22 -19.96
C ARG A 143 -36.64 -47.50 -19.21
N SER A 144 -37.86 -47.54 -18.72
CA SER A 144 -38.61 -48.80 -18.62
C SER A 144 -40.08 -48.47 -18.61
N LEU A 145 -40.71 -48.60 -19.76
CA LEU A 145 -42.04 -49.17 -20.00
C LEU A 145 -42.49 -48.75 -21.40
N HIS A 146 -42.35 -49.64 -22.36
CA HIS A 146 -43.38 -49.88 -23.37
C HIS A 146 -43.11 -51.28 -23.95
N ASP A 147 -44.18 -52.08 -23.94
CA ASP A 147 -44.32 -53.43 -24.49
C ASP A 147 -43.69 -53.64 -25.88
#